data_AF-A0A523I1I1-F1
#
_entry.id   AF-A0A523I1I1-F1
#
_cell.length_a   1.000
_cell.length_b   1.000
_cell.length_c   1.000
_cell.angle_alpha   90.00
_cell.angle_beta   90.00
_cell.angle_gamma   90.00
#
_symmetry.space_group_name_H-M   'P 1'
#
loop_
_entity.id
_entity.type
_entity.pdbx_description
1 polymer ?
#
loop_
_entity_poly.entity_id
_entity_poly.type
_entity_poly.pdbx_seq_one_letter_code
_entity_poly.pdbx_strand_id
1 'polypeptide(L)'
;MSEWTFTNYGHPDIKPDNGKRAIFIGRYQPYHIGHVSLIKQKLDNGVPCLIMVRDIPPDDKNPFTTEQTVDMIKKYHESKGDDVVVMIIPDIESVNWGRGVGYEMNEFSPPENIGWVSATKIRASVTEGNDEWRELVDESIQADVVRYLKGE
;
A
#
# COMPACT_ATOMS: atom_id res chain seq x y z
N MET A 1 -19.14 -8.16 11.18
CA MET A 1 -17.73 -7.83 10.86
C MET A 1 -17.66 -6.32 10.92
N SER A 2 -16.61 -5.75 11.51
CA SER A 2 -16.44 -4.29 11.48
C SER A 2 -16.18 -3.87 10.03
N GLU A 3 -16.95 -2.90 9.56
CA GLU A 3 -16.86 -2.37 8.19
C GLU A 3 -15.77 -1.31 8.10
N TRP A 4 -15.16 -1.16 6.92
CA TRP A 4 -14.36 0.01 6.63
C TRP A 4 -15.24 1.26 6.68
N THR A 5 -14.69 2.36 7.21
CA THR A 5 -15.33 3.67 7.12
C THR A 5 -14.48 4.58 6.26
N PHE A 6 -15.10 5.53 5.57
CA PHE A 6 -14.37 6.52 4.77
C PHE A 6 -14.94 7.92 4.93
N THR A 7 -14.06 8.92 4.82
CA THR A 7 -14.41 10.33 4.80
C THR A 7 -13.90 10.95 3.51
N ASN A 8 -14.77 11.61 2.74
CA ASN A 8 -14.37 12.40 1.57
C ASN A 8 -14.20 13.87 1.97
N TYR A 9 -12.97 14.38 1.88
CA TYR A 9 -12.60 15.77 2.15
C TYR A 9 -12.80 16.70 0.94
N GLY A 10 -13.20 16.14 -0.20
CA GLY A 10 -13.45 16.85 -1.44
C GLY A 10 -14.86 17.35 -1.61
N HIS A 11 -15.13 17.83 -2.83
CA HIS A 11 -16.45 18.32 -3.17
C HIS A 11 -17.43 17.13 -3.22
N PRO A 12 -18.55 17.16 -2.47
CA PRO A 12 -19.44 15.99 -2.30
C PRO A 12 -20.10 15.53 -3.60
N ASP A 13 -20.22 16.45 -4.56
CA ASP A 13 -20.83 16.19 -5.87
C ASP A 13 -19.85 15.64 -6.91
N ILE A 14 -18.53 15.63 -6.63
CA ILE A 14 -17.58 14.95 -7.51
C ILE A 14 -17.79 13.45 -7.33
N LYS A 15 -18.22 12.79 -8.40
CA LYS A 15 -18.30 11.32 -8.46
C LYS A 15 -17.12 10.77 -9.25
N PRO A 16 -16.53 9.64 -8.83
CA PRO A 16 -15.52 8.95 -9.63
C PRO A 16 -16.06 8.67 -11.02
N ASP A 17 -15.21 8.88 -12.01
CA ASP A 17 -15.50 8.58 -13.41
C ASP A 17 -14.96 7.19 -13.77
N ASN A 18 -15.67 6.47 -14.63
CA ASN A 18 -15.27 5.14 -15.05
C ASN A 18 -13.95 5.21 -15.84
N GLY A 19 -13.00 4.32 -15.52
CA GLY A 19 -11.70 4.25 -16.19
C GLY A 19 -10.61 5.16 -15.60
N LYS A 20 -10.90 5.97 -14.58
CA LYS A 20 -9.88 6.69 -13.81
C LYS A 20 -9.30 5.81 -12.71
N ARG A 21 -8.03 6.02 -12.38
CA ARG A 21 -7.33 5.26 -11.33
C ARG A 21 -7.48 5.90 -9.95
N ALA A 22 -7.63 5.07 -8.92
CA ALA A 22 -7.53 5.50 -7.53
C ALA A 22 -6.06 5.52 -7.08
N ILE A 23 -5.62 6.60 -6.45
CA ILE A 23 -4.23 6.78 -6.01
C ILE A 23 -4.06 6.31 -4.57
N PHE A 24 -2.98 5.56 -4.32
CA PHE A 24 -2.48 5.25 -2.99
C PHE A 24 -1.01 5.61 -2.92
N ILE A 25 -0.59 6.30 -1.85
CA ILE A 25 0.79 6.79 -1.68
C ILE A 25 1.36 6.22 -0.39
N GLY A 26 2.58 5.70 -0.43
CA GLY A 26 3.20 5.12 0.75
C GLY A 26 4.67 4.78 0.59
N ARG A 27 5.24 4.27 1.69
CA ARG A 27 6.63 3.76 1.75
C ARG A 27 6.68 2.25 1.59
N TYR A 28 5.64 1.54 2.07
CA TYR A 28 5.42 0.09 1.94
C TYR A 28 6.61 -0.80 2.38
N GLN A 29 6.99 -0.71 3.66
CA GLN A 29 8.25 -1.28 4.20
C GLN A 29 8.06 -2.43 5.21
N PRO A 30 7.45 -3.59 4.91
CA PRO A 30 7.13 -4.10 3.57
C PRO A 30 5.67 -3.86 3.15
N TYR A 31 5.34 -4.25 1.92
CA TYR A 31 3.96 -4.38 1.47
C TYR A 31 3.28 -5.56 2.19
N HIS A 32 2.08 -5.33 2.74
CA HIS A 32 1.43 -6.25 3.69
C HIS A 32 -0.09 -6.19 3.55
N ILE A 33 -0.80 -7.11 4.21
CA ILE A 33 -2.24 -7.31 4.04
C ILE A 33 -3.08 -6.07 4.37
N GLY A 34 -2.63 -5.22 5.30
CA GLY A 34 -3.25 -3.90 5.56
C GLY A 34 -3.28 -2.99 4.33
N HIS A 35 -2.16 -2.87 3.59
CA HIS A 35 -2.10 -2.08 2.35
C HIS A 35 -2.96 -2.71 1.25
N VAL A 36 -2.85 -4.03 1.09
CA VAL A 36 -3.66 -4.81 0.15
C VAL A 36 -5.15 -4.58 0.41
N SER A 37 -5.59 -4.70 1.66
CA SER A 37 -7.01 -4.56 2.04
C SER A 37 -7.56 -3.17 1.75
N LEU A 38 -6.74 -2.13 1.94
CA LEU A 38 -7.07 -0.76 1.57
C LEU A 38 -7.25 -0.61 0.06
N ILE A 39 -6.31 -1.16 -0.74
CA ILE A 39 -6.35 -1.06 -2.20
C ILE A 39 -7.50 -1.88 -2.79
N LYS A 40 -7.81 -3.05 -2.20
CA LYS A 40 -8.94 -3.89 -2.59
C LYS A 40 -10.29 -3.18 -2.47
N GLN A 41 -10.43 -2.18 -1.59
CA GLN A 41 -11.64 -1.35 -1.54
C GLN A 41 -11.99 -0.72 -2.90
N LYS A 42 -10.98 -0.42 -3.73
CA LYS A 42 -11.16 0.13 -5.08
C LYS A 42 -11.17 -0.97 -6.13
N LEU A 43 -10.25 -1.93 -6.07
CA LEU A 43 -10.16 -3.02 -7.05
C LEU A 43 -11.43 -3.89 -7.07
N ASP A 44 -12.00 -4.22 -5.91
CA ASP A 44 -13.22 -5.06 -5.82
C ASP A 44 -14.45 -4.35 -6.42
N ASN A 45 -14.38 -3.02 -6.58
CA ASN A 45 -15.39 -2.20 -7.26
C ASN A 45 -15.04 -1.93 -8.75
N GLY A 46 -14.06 -2.65 -9.30
CA GLY A 46 -13.61 -2.50 -10.69
C GLY A 46 -12.87 -1.18 -10.97
N VAL A 47 -12.41 -0.48 -9.94
CA VAL A 47 -11.66 0.77 -10.09
C VAL A 47 -10.17 0.44 -10.18
N PRO A 48 -9.49 0.70 -11.31
CA PRO A 48 -8.06 0.45 -11.43
C PRO A 48 -7.28 1.33 -10.46
N CYS A 49 -6.09 0.90 -10.03
CA CYS A 49 -5.33 1.62 -9.02
C CYS A 49 -3.98 2.13 -9.55
N LEU A 50 -3.48 3.19 -8.92
CA LEU A 50 -2.14 3.74 -9.08
C LEU A 50 -1.49 3.80 -7.70
N ILE A 51 -0.45 3.00 -7.50
CA ILE A 51 0.35 2.99 -6.28
C ILE A 51 1.61 3.81 -6.51
N MET A 52 1.78 4.87 -5.71
CA MET A 52 2.94 5.74 -5.73
C MET A 52 3.85 5.40 -4.54
N VAL A 53 5.06 4.96 -4.84
CA VAL A 53 6.07 4.63 -3.83
C VAL A 53 7.01 5.83 -3.67
N ARG A 54 7.12 6.33 -2.44
CA ARG A 54 8.03 7.44 -2.11
C ARG A 54 9.48 6.96 -2.24
N ASP A 55 10.29 7.72 -2.96
CA ASP A 55 11.71 7.46 -3.14
C ASP A 55 12.50 7.90 -1.90
N ILE A 56 12.84 6.94 -1.05
CA ILE A 56 13.47 7.18 0.25
C ILE A 56 14.73 6.32 0.37
N PRO A 57 15.88 6.91 0.77
CA PRO A 57 17.08 6.13 1.04
C PRO A 57 16.84 5.07 2.12
N PRO A 58 17.43 3.87 1.98
CA PRO A 58 17.29 2.85 3.01
C PRO A 58 17.85 3.28 4.37
N ASP A 59 17.12 2.95 5.44
CA ASP A 59 17.52 3.12 6.84
C ASP A 59 16.86 2.05 7.73
N ASP A 60 17.07 2.10 9.05
CA ASP A 60 16.50 1.12 9.99
C ASP A 60 14.95 1.08 9.96
N LYS A 61 14.30 2.17 9.56
CA LYS A 61 12.84 2.26 9.45
C LYS A 61 12.33 1.89 8.06
N ASN A 62 13.19 1.96 7.05
CA ASN A 62 12.94 1.73 5.63
C ASN A 62 14.04 0.81 5.07
N PRO A 63 14.12 -0.46 5.46
CA PRO A 63 15.24 -1.31 5.08
C PRO A 63 15.27 -1.69 3.60
N PHE A 64 14.14 -1.58 2.90
CA PHE A 64 14.06 -1.87 1.47
C PHE A 64 14.35 -0.61 0.67
N THR A 65 15.15 -0.76 -0.38
CA THR A 65 15.23 0.26 -1.45
C THR A 65 13.86 0.50 -2.07
N THR A 66 13.70 1.66 -2.70
CA THR A 66 12.49 2.04 -3.43
C THR A 66 12.17 1.01 -4.51
N GLU A 67 13.19 0.54 -5.23
CA GLU A 67 13.08 -0.46 -6.30
C GLU A 67 12.60 -1.81 -5.77
N GLN A 68 13.21 -2.31 -4.69
CA GLN A 68 12.79 -3.57 -4.06
C GLN A 68 11.33 -3.51 -3.61
N THR A 69 10.92 -2.37 -3.05
CA THR A 69 9.53 -2.14 -2.66
C THR A 69 8.59 -2.18 -3.88
N VAL A 70 8.94 -1.48 -4.96
CA VAL A 70 8.16 -1.48 -6.20
C VAL A 70 8.05 -2.88 -6.80
N ASP A 71 9.15 -3.63 -6.82
CA ASP A 71 9.18 -4.98 -7.38
C ASP A 71 8.29 -5.94 -6.59
N MET A 72 8.30 -5.87 -5.25
CA MET A 72 7.37 -6.65 -4.43
C MET A 72 5.91 -6.28 -4.71
N ILE A 73 5.57 -4.99 -4.78
CA ILE A 73 4.19 -4.54 -5.05
C ILE A 73 3.73 -5.00 -6.43
N LYS A 74 4.57 -4.86 -7.47
CA LYS A 74 4.27 -5.34 -8.82
C LYS A 74 4.08 -6.85 -8.85
N LYS A 75 5.02 -7.61 -8.29
CA LYS A 75 4.96 -9.07 -8.23
C LYS A 75 3.68 -9.56 -7.56
N TYR A 76 3.28 -8.93 -6.46
CA TYR A 76 2.00 -9.23 -5.81
C TYR A 76 0.83 -9.01 -6.78
N HIS A 77 0.66 -7.80 -7.34
CA HIS A 77 -0.50 -7.48 -8.17
C HIS A 77 -0.53 -8.25 -9.49
N GLU A 78 0.62 -8.52 -10.10
CA GLU A 78 0.76 -9.40 -11.26
C GLU A 78 0.29 -10.82 -10.94
N SER A 79 0.65 -11.36 -9.76
CA SER A 79 0.21 -12.69 -9.33
C SER A 79 -1.31 -12.81 -9.13
N LYS A 80 -2.00 -11.69 -8.88
CA LYS A 80 -3.45 -11.63 -8.70
C LYS A 80 -4.20 -11.24 -9.98
N GLY A 81 -3.49 -10.73 -10.99
CA GLY A 81 -4.11 -10.17 -12.20
C GLY A 81 -4.82 -8.83 -11.94
N ASP A 82 -4.38 -8.07 -10.94
CA ASP A 82 -5.00 -6.79 -10.58
C ASP A 82 -4.63 -5.68 -11.59
N ASP A 83 -5.57 -4.78 -11.89
CA ASP A 83 -5.29 -3.59 -12.70
C ASP A 83 -4.63 -2.49 -11.86
N VAL A 84 -3.34 -2.65 -11.64
CA VAL A 84 -2.52 -1.73 -10.84
C VAL A 84 -1.32 -1.24 -11.63
N VAL A 85 -1.11 0.07 -11.61
CA VAL A 85 0.16 0.70 -12.01
C VAL A 85 0.93 1.07 -10.77
N VAL A 86 2.23 0.78 -10.75
CA VAL A 86 3.14 1.15 -9.66
C VAL A 86 4.21 2.09 -10.19
N MET A 87 4.38 3.25 -9.56
CA MET A 87 5.39 4.23 -9.95
C MET A 87 6.16 4.78 -8.75
N ILE A 88 7.43 5.13 -9.00
CA ILE A 88 8.26 5.85 -8.03
C ILE A 88 7.96 7.34 -8.14
N ILE A 89 7.85 8.01 -6.99
CA ILE A 89 7.78 9.47 -6.88
C ILE A 89 8.90 9.97 -5.97
N PRO A 90 9.41 11.21 -6.13
CA PRO A 90 10.31 11.81 -5.15
C PRO A 90 9.70 11.78 -3.76
N ASP A 91 10.53 11.84 -2.72
CA ASP A 91 10.01 11.97 -1.37
C ASP A 91 9.14 13.24 -1.24
N ILE A 92 8.05 13.14 -0.48
CA ILE A 92 7.04 14.19 -0.38
C ILE A 92 6.87 14.69 1.05
N GLU A 93 6.65 16.00 1.18
CA GLU A 93 6.31 16.65 2.45
C GLU A 93 4.79 16.65 2.68
N SER A 94 4.00 16.90 1.63
CA SER A 94 2.55 17.00 1.73
C SER A 94 1.83 16.61 0.43
N VAL A 95 0.57 16.18 0.55
CA VAL A 95 -0.36 16.04 -0.57
C VAL A 95 -1.32 17.22 -0.51
N ASN A 96 -1.26 18.11 -1.50
CA ASN A 96 -2.02 19.34 -1.53
C ASN A 96 -3.02 19.32 -2.69
N TRP A 97 -4.18 19.93 -2.49
CA TRP A 97 -5.25 19.97 -3.49
C TRP A 97 -5.97 21.31 -3.49
N GLY A 98 -6.53 21.67 -4.64
CA GLY A 98 -7.35 22.87 -4.82
C GLY A 98 -8.86 22.62 -4.66
N ARG A 99 -9.66 23.64 -4.96
CA ARG A 99 -11.11 23.50 -5.09
C ARG A 99 -11.45 22.92 -6.47
N GLY A 100 -12.38 21.96 -6.52
CA GLY A 100 -12.89 21.44 -7.80
C GLY A 100 -11.88 20.63 -8.61
N VAL A 101 -10.98 19.91 -7.96
CA VAL A 101 -9.88 19.14 -8.60
C VAL A 101 -10.33 17.97 -9.47
N GLY A 102 -11.62 17.65 -9.50
CA GLY A 102 -12.18 16.61 -10.38
C GLY A 102 -11.93 15.17 -9.91
N TYR A 103 -11.47 14.99 -8.67
CA TYR A 103 -11.32 13.68 -8.02
C TYR A 103 -11.75 13.74 -6.54
N GLU A 104 -12.07 12.57 -5.97
CA GLU A 104 -12.39 12.42 -4.55
C GLU A 104 -11.13 12.43 -3.68
N MET A 105 -11.27 12.87 -2.43
CA MET A 105 -10.17 12.95 -1.47
C MET A 105 -10.54 12.15 -0.24
N ASN A 106 -10.24 10.85 -0.30
CA ASN A 106 -10.78 9.87 0.63
C ASN A 106 -9.74 9.47 1.67
N GLU A 107 -10.10 9.57 2.95
CA GLU A 107 -9.43 8.86 4.03
C GLU A 107 -10.23 7.60 4.36
N PHE A 108 -9.55 6.46 4.45
CA PHE A 108 -10.14 5.18 4.80
C PHE A 108 -9.63 4.74 6.16
N SER A 109 -10.56 4.42 7.06
CA SER A 109 -10.25 3.89 8.39
C SER A 109 -10.48 2.39 8.42
N PRO A 110 -9.43 1.58 8.70
CA PRO A 110 -9.54 0.13 8.74
C PRO A 110 -10.37 -0.32 9.94
N PRO A 111 -11.04 -1.47 9.84
CA PRO A 111 -11.63 -2.13 10.99
C PRO A 111 -10.54 -2.59 11.97
N GLU A 112 -10.89 -2.77 13.25
CA GLU A 112 -9.92 -3.10 14.31
C GLU A 112 -9.03 -4.29 13.96
N ASN A 113 -9.58 -5.37 13.39
CA ASN A 113 -8.83 -6.58 13.04
C ASN A 113 -7.73 -6.36 11.98
N ILE A 114 -7.82 -5.30 11.17
CA ILE A 114 -6.80 -4.92 10.19
C ILE A 114 -5.88 -3.82 10.75
N GLY A 115 -6.42 -2.93 11.59
CA GLY A 115 -5.69 -1.79 12.16
C GLY A 115 -4.45 -2.17 12.98
N TRP A 116 -4.36 -3.41 13.47
CA TRP A 116 -3.19 -3.91 14.22
C TRP A 116 -1.99 -4.31 13.36
N VAL A 117 -2.16 -4.44 12.04
CA VAL A 117 -1.09 -4.83 11.11
C VAL A 117 -0.10 -3.67 10.98
N SER A 118 1.16 -3.91 11.34
CA SER A 118 2.22 -2.92 11.26
C SER A 118 3.46 -3.49 10.60
N ALA A 119 3.96 -2.79 9.59
CA ALA A 119 5.23 -3.05 8.94
C ALA A 119 6.38 -3.20 9.95
N THR A 120 6.39 -2.41 11.03
CA THR A 120 7.43 -2.49 12.07
C THR A 120 7.40 -3.84 12.81
N LYS A 121 6.20 -4.35 13.14
CA LYS A 121 6.06 -5.66 13.78
C LYS A 121 6.50 -6.78 12.86
N ILE A 122 6.10 -6.71 11.58
CA ILE A 122 6.51 -7.66 10.55
C ILE A 122 8.04 -7.75 10.45
N ARG A 123 8.73 -6.60 10.36
CA ARG A 123 10.20 -6.57 10.32
C ARG A 123 10.83 -7.19 11.57
N ALA A 124 10.31 -6.87 12.76
CA ALA A 124 10.78 -7.43 14.01
C ALA A 124 10.63 -8.96 14.05
N SER A 125 9.46 -9.49 13.67
CA SER A 125 9.20 -10.93 13.62
C SER A 125 10.19 -11.67 12.70
N VAL A 126 10.50 -11.10 11.53
CA VAL A 126 11.50 -11.69 10.62
C VAL A 126 12.88 -11.76 11.27
N THR A 127 13.32 -10.67 11.91
CA THR A 127 14.62 -10.60 12.60
C THR A 127 14.71 -11.56 13.79
N GLU A 128 13.61 -11.73 14.52
CA GLU A 128 13.50 -12.64 15.66
C GLU A 128 13.35 -14.12 15.25
N GLY A 129 13.17 -14.40 13.96
CA GLY A 129 12.92 -15.75 13.45
C GLY A 129 11.52 -16.29 13.81
N ASN A 130 10.58 -15.41 14.14
CA ASN A 130 9.17 -15.76 14.34
C ASN A 130 8.46 -15.71 12.97
N ASP A 131 7.78 -16.78 12.56
CA ASP A 131 7.09 -16.86 11.27
C ASP A 131 5.66 -16.28 11.24
N GLU A 132 5.14 -15.72 12.35
CA GLU A 132 3.80 -15.08 12.41
C GLU A 132 3.57 -14.01 11.34
N TRP A 133 4.63 -13.33 10.88
CA TRP A 133 4.51 -12.30 9.83
C TRP A 133 4.06 -12.86 8.48
N ARG A 134 4.18 -14.17 8.24
CA ARG A 134 3.77 -14.81 6.99
C ARG A 134 2.26 -14.76 6.76
N GLU A 135 1.47 -14.65 7.82
CA GLU A 135 0.02 -14.44 7.70
C GLU A 135 -0.31 -13.00 7.28
N LEU A 136 0.63 -12.07 7.47
CA LEU A 136 0.45 -10.65 7.23
C LEU A 136 1.02 -10.20 5.88
N VAL A 137 1.79 -11.05 5.21
CA VAL A 137 2.45 -10.77 3.93
C VAL A 137 2.12 -11.89 2.94
N ASP A 138 1.64 -11.54 1.76
CA ASP A 138 1.26 -12.53 0.74
C ASP A 138 2.44 -13.40 0.33
N GLU A 139 2.20 -14.69 0.17
CA GLU A 139 3.21 -15.71 -0.14
C GLU A 139 4.07 -15.36 -1.37
N SER A 140 3.51 -14.65 -2.35
CA SER A 140 4.20 -14.25 -3.57
C SER A 140 5.45 -13.39 -3.31
N ILE A 141 5.47 -12.66 -2.20
CA ILE A 141 6.56 -11.72 -1.87
C ILE A 141 7.31 -12.06 -0.58
N GLN A 142 6.90 -13.10 0.16
CA GLN A 142 7.55 -13.48 1.42
C GLN A 142 9.05 -13.78 1.25
N ALA A 143 9.42 -14.48 0.16
CA ALA A 143 10.81 -14.77 -0.13
C ALA A 143 11.64 -13.49 -0.36
N ASP A 144 11.07 -12.51 -1.05
CA ASP A 144 11.73 -11.22 -1.33
C ASP A 144 11.90 -10.41 -0.05
N VAL A 145 10.89 -10.39 0.83
CA VAL A 145 10.96 -9.74 2.15
C VAL A 145 12.14 -10.30 2.97
N VAL A 146 12.25 -11.62 3.08
CA VAL A 146 13.34 -12.26 3.84
C VAL A 146 14.69 -11.94 3.20
N ARG A 147 14.79 -12.11 1.88
CA ARG A 147 16.00 -11.88 1.12
C ARG A 147 16.52 -10.44 1.31
N TYR A 148 15.67 -9.45 1.07
CA TYR A 148 16.07 -8.06 1.14
C TYR A 148 16.35 -7.58 2.57
N LEU A 149 15.64 -8.09 3.58
CA LEU A 149 15.95 -7.79 4.99
C LEU A 149 17.31 -8.35 5.44
N LYS A 150 17.77 -9.44 4.83
CA LYS A 150 19.08 -10.04 5.13
C LYS A 150 20.24 -9.46 4.30
N GLY A 151 19.94 -8.60 3.33
CA GLY A 151 20.94 -8.03 2.42
C GLY A 151 21.44 -9.03 1.36
N GLU A 152 20.62 -10.02 0.99
CA GLU A 152 20.91 -11.09 0.00
C GLU A 152 20.30 -10.81 -1.39
#